data_AF-A0A820JTZ6-F1
#
_entry.id   AF-A0A820JTZ6-F1
#
_cell.length_a   1.000
_cell.length_b   1.000
_cell.length_c   1.000
_cell.angle_alpha   90.00
_cell.angle_beta   90.00
_cell.angle_gamma   90.00
#
_symmetry.space_group_name_H-M   'P 1'
#
loop_
_entity.id
_entity.type
_entity.pdbx_description
1 polymer ?
#
loop_
_entity_poly.entity_id
_entity_poly.type
_entity_poly.pdbx_seq_one_letter_code
_entity_poly.pdbx_strand_id
1 'polypeptide(L)'
;MSHTSDEQQIASIELTLVDEVISSMEKSIIDSQTRERQIREKIELLQNDLKQCKDDQKLEQVLSLINEFDEKAKAINDVSDFGVVHELFEQLKQKLLLENKKFELWHIAVDMLSNHVKEYLKLKWNINNDDDYDIIHMFLNWKTILNDDENILSPNYEISSNEKMNSYCQFVWNCWMPLVQDFIFKWNPSQSIDLIDLISRWKLCLPQQIFEHIRDEFIVQKLKLEISSFDPVLSAISIKELLNPWEELFGNHIKELYQLTEPKNGGKVNGATISGTTFTDSNLNSGSTYTFTVKAVSSSGSESSASNSATGKTTGESPAVGTPSGLIVTDTTSNSVTLKWDSVPGITTYNVYRNGNKVTSVGTTSYTDTDLNSATGYQYQVSSVKDSVEGDKSMTVTTTTLAGSTGNDCYDESNVAHVAALRAYVSFGYTFALGSNQNMGLYSMLQKTNLCKEKDFYYVIA
;
A
#
# COMPACT_ATOMS: atom_id res chain seq x y z
N MET A 1 29.57 41.63 -102.48
CA MET A 1 30.30 40.95 -101.38
C MET A 1 30.53 41.83 -100.16
N SER A 2 30.24 43.15 -100.16
CA SER A 2 30.49 44.02 -98.98
C SER A 2 29.32 44.13 -97.99
N HIS A 3 28.06 44.03 -98.42
CA HIS A 3 26.90 44.18 -97.51
C HIS A 3 26.80 43.07 -96.45
N THR A 4 27.28 41.87 -96.75
CA THR A 4 27.25 40.72 -95.83
C THR A 4 28.29 40.82 -94.70
N SER A 5 29.32 41.64 -94.85
CA SER A 5 30.41 41.79 -93.88
C SER A 5 30.06 42.77 -92.75
N ASP A 6 29.40 43.88 -93.08
CA ASP A 6 29.00 44.90 -92.09
C ASP A 6 27.84 44.40 -91.22
N GLU A 7 26.90 43.64 -91.80
CA GLU A 7 25.83 42.97 -91.03
C GLU A 7 26.37 41.89 -90.08
N GLN A 8 27.40 41.13 -90.51
CA GLN A 8 28.08 40.18 -89.62
C GLN A 8 28.84 40.87 -88.48
N GLN A 9 29.41 42.04 -88.73
CA GLN A 9 30.17 42.78 -87.72
C GLN A 9 29.25 43.43 -86.66
N ILE A 10 28.10 44.00 -87.07
CA ILE A 10 27.09 44.53 -86.15
C ILE A 10 26.47 43.41 -85.30
N ALA A 11 26.11 42.29 -85.90
CA ALA A 11 25.58 41.13 -85.17
C ALA A 11 26.58 40.58 -84.14
N SER A 12 27.89 40.60 -84.46
CA SER A 12 28.95 40.20 -83.53
C SER A 12 29.12 41.18 -82.36
N ILE A 13 28.91 42.48 -82.58
CA ILE A 13 28.97 43.51 -81.53
C ILE A 13 27.73 43.43 -80.63
N GLU A 14 26.55 43.23 -81.19
CA GLU A 14 25.32 43.05 -80.41
C GLU A 14 25.38 41.77 -79.56
N LEU A 15 25.89 40.65 -80.10
CA LEU A 15 26.11 39.43 -79.32
C LEU A 15 27.08 39.64 -78.15
N THR A 16 28.19 40.36 -78.36
CA THR A 16 29.17 40.62 -77.29
C THR A 16 28.63 41.54 -76.20
N LEU A 17 27.83 42.56 -76.57
CA LEU A 17 27.13 43.41 -75.61
C LEU A 17 26.07 42.64 -74.81
N VAL A 18 25.34 41.74 -75.46
CA VAL A 18 24.36 40.87 -74.80
C VAL A 18 25.07 39.92 -73.83
N ASP A 19 26.20 39.33 -74.23
CA ASP A 19 27.00 38.44 -73.37
C ASP A 19 27.60 39.18 -72.16
N GLU A 20 28.08 40.42 -72.33
CA GLU A 20 28.55 41.26 -71.21
C GLU A 20 27.42 41.59 -70.22
N VAL A 21 26.22 41.93 -70.73
CA VAL A 21 25.05 42.20 -69.89
C VAL A 21 24.61 40.93 -69.17
N ILE A 22 24.56 39.78 -69.85
CA ILE A 22 24.24 38.48 -69.23
C ILE A 22 25.26 38.15 -68.14
N SER A 23 26.56 38.27 -68.40
CA SER A 23 27.60 37.98 -67.42
C SER A 23 27.54 38.92 -66.20
N SER A 24 27.23 40.21 -66.43
CA SER A 24 27.00 41.18 -65.37
C SER A 24 25.77 40.83 -64.51
N MET A 25 24.67 40.43 -65.15
CA MET A 25 23.45 39.99 -64.47
C MET A 25 23.67 38.68 -63.69
N GLU A 26 24.37 37.70 -64.27
CA GLU A 26 24.74 36.45 -63.60
C GLU A 26 25.58 36.71 -62.35
N LYS A 27 26.60 37.58 -62.47
CA LYS A 27 27.42 37.99 -61.33
C LYS A 27 26.58 38.68 -60.25
N SER A 28 25.67 39.57 -60.64
CA SER A 28 24.75 40.24 -59.72
C SER A 28 23.78 39.25 -59.03
N ILE A 29 23.29 38.25 -59.76
CA ILE A 29 22.44 37.17 -59.23
C ILE A 29 23.22 36.33 -58.22
N ILE A 30 24.46 35.92 -58.54
CA ILE A 30 25.33 35.15 -57.64
C ILE A 30 25.64 35.95 -56.37
N ASP A 31 25.98 37.24 -56.52
CA ASP A 31 26.22 38.13 -55.38
C ASP A 31 24.97 38.27 -54.51
N SER A 32 23.78 38.39 -55.12
CA SER A 32 22.51 38.47 -54.39
C SER A 32 22.19 37.16 -53.66
N GLN A 33 22.36 36.01 -54.32
CA GLN A 33 22.16 34.69 -53.72
C GLN A 33 23.11 34.45 -52.55
N THR A 34 24.36 34.91 -52.67
CA THR A 34 25.37 34.83 -51.61
C THR A 34 24.97 35.69 -50.40
N ARG A 35 24.47 36.92 -50.63
CA ARG A 35 23.95 37.77 -49.55
C ARG A 35 22.73 37.16 -48.87
N GLU A 36 21.79 36.59 -49.62
CA GLU A 36 20.64 35.92 -49.02
C GLU A 36 21.05 34.72 -48.16
N ARG A 37 22.04 33.94 -48.59
CA ARG A 37 22.58 32.83 -47.80
C ARG A 37 23.18 33.34 -46.48
N GLN A 38 23.99 34.39 -46.51
CA GLN A 38 24.57 34.99 -45.30
C GLN A 38 23.50 35.53 -44.34
N ILE A 39 22.42 36.11 -44.87
CA ILE A 39 21.29 36.57 -44.07
C ILE A 39 20.58 35.38 -43.41
N ARG A 40 20.36 34.29 -44.16
CA ARG A 40 19.73 33.06 -43.62
C ARG A 40 20.57 32.45 -42.48
N GLU A 41 21.88 32.30 -42.67
CA GLU A 41 22.79 31.80 -41.63
C GLU A 41 22.78 32.70 -40.37
N LYS A 42 22.72 34.03 -40.55
CA LYS A 42 22.65 34.98 -39.43
C LYS A 42 21.31 34.94 -38.70
N ILE A 43 20.20 34.73 -39.42
CA ILE A 43 18.88 34.53 -38.80
C ILE A 43 18.86 33.26 -37.95
N GLU A 44 19.44 32.18 -38.45
CA GLU A 44 19.52 30.91 -37.72
C GLU A 44 20.35 31.05 -36.43
N LEU A 45 21.50 31.74 -36.50
CA LEU A 45 22.30 32.10 -35.32
C LEU A 45 21.50 32.94 -34.31
N LEU A 46 20.84 34.01 -34.77
CA LEU A 46 20.01 34.87 -33.90
C LEU A 46 18.82 34.13 -33.29
N GLN A 47 18.23 33.17 -34.00
CA GLN A 47 17.15 32.33 -33.48
C GLN A 47 17.66 31.39 -32.38
N ASN A 48 18.87 30.85 -32.53
CA ASN A 48 19.52 30.05 -31.51
C ASN A 48 19.87 30.87 -30.26
N ASP A 49 20.47 32.06 -30.44
CA ASP A 49 20.79 32.98 -29.34
C ASP A 49 19.52 33.44 -28.60
N LEU A 50 18.43 33.73 -29.33
CA LEU A 50 17.14 34.09 -28.74
C LEU A 50 16.53 32.93 -27.95
N LYS A 51 16.68 31.69 -28.45
CA LYS A 51 16.21 30.49 -27.75
C LYS A 51 16.98 30.30 -26.43
N GLN A 52 18.30 30.41 -26.49
CA GLN A 52 19.17 30.32 -25.31
C GLN A 52 18.85 31.42 -24.28
N CYS A 53 18.71 32.68 -24.71
CA CYS A 53 18.36 33.80 -23.84
C CYS A 53 16.97 33.62 -23.17
N LYS A 54 16.00 33.06 -23.90
CA LYS A 54 14.68 32.72 -23.32
C LYS A 54 14.78 31.61 -22.28
N ASP A 55 15.66 30.64 -22.46
CA ASP A 55 15.85 29.54 -21.51
C ASP A 55 16.62 30.00 -20.26
N ASP A 56 17.55 30.94 -20.40
CA ASP A 56 18.27 31.58 -19.28
C ASP A 56 17.32 32.46 -18.44
N GLN A 57 16.49 33.30 -19.08
CA GLN A 57 15.51 34.14 -18.38
C GLN A 57 14.49 33.31 -17.58
N LYS A 58 14.13 32.12 -18.09
CA LYS A 58 13.24 31.20 -17.37
C LYS A 58 13.94 30.56 -16.18
N LEU A 59 15.19 30.15 -16.32
CA LEU A 59 15.98 29.59 -15.22
C LEU A 59 16.16 30.61 -14.08
N GLU A 60 16.38 31.89 -14.40
CA GLU A 60 16.41 32.96 -13.40
C GLU A 60 15.07 33.10 -12.65
N GLN A 61 13.94 32.98 -13.35
CA GLN A 61 12.62 33.03 -12.70
C GLN A 61 12.39 31.83 -11.76
N VAL A 62 12.82 30.63 -12.17
CA VAL A 62 12.75 29.43 -11.33
C VAL A 62 13.66 29.56 -10.11
N LEU A 63 14.89 30.04 -10.29
CA LEU A 63 15.83 30.28 -9.18
C LEU A 63 15.30 31.36 -8.21
N SER A 64 14.69 32.43 -8.72
CA SER A 64 14.05 33.44 -7.89
C SER A 64 12.94 32.85 -7.03
N LEU A 65 12.11 31.97 -7.60
CA LEU A 65 11.03 31.30 -6.86
C LEU A 65 11.57 30.30 -5.83
N ILE A 66 12.64 29.57 -6.15
CA ILE A 66 13.31 28.67 -5.19
C ILE A 66 13.89 29.47 -4.01
N ASN A 67 14.50 30.63 -4.27
CA ASN A 67 15.03 31.49 -3.21
C ASN A 67 13.90 32.10 -2.36
N GLU A 68 12.81 32.55 -2.98
CA GLU A 68 11.64 33.04 -2.25
C GLU A 68 11.02 31.94 -1.40
N PHE A 69 10.92 30.73 -1.95
CA PHE A 69 10.48 29.54 -1.23
C PHE A 69 11.38 29.22 -0.04
N ASP A 70 12.71 29.25 -0.20
CA ASP A 70 13.68 29.02 0.88
C ASP A 70 13.53 30.05 2.01
N GLU A 71 13.44 31.34 1.66
CA GLU A 71 13.27 32.41 2.65
C GLU A 71 11.94 32.28 3.41
N LYS A 72 10.86 31.90 2.72
CA LYS A 72 9.57 31.66 3.36
C LYS A 72 9.56 30.38 4.21
N ALA A 73 10.24 29.33 3.76
CA ALA A 73 10.40 28.09 4.52
C ALA A 73 11.20 28.30 5.82
N LYS A 74 12.22 29.16 5.80
CA LYS A 74 12.96 29.58 7.00
C LYS A 74 12.14 30.41 7.98
N ALA A 75 11.15 31.14 7.49
CA ALA A 75 10.33 32.05 8.29
C ALA A 75 9.17 31.35 9.02
N ILE A 76 8.96 30.06 8.79
CA ILE A 76 7.89 29.26 9.40
C ILE A 76 8.09 29.18 10.91
N ASN A 77 7.11 29.67 11.67
CA ASN A 77 7.07 29.53 13.13
C ASN A 77 5.83 28.78 13.63
N ASP A 78 4.76 28.74 12.83
CA ASP A 78 3.48 28.08 13.15
C ASP A 78 2.94 27.26 11.96
N VAL A 79 2.02 26.32 12.23
CA VAL A 79 1.40 25.45 11.20
C VAL A 79 0.67 26.29 10.14
N SER A 80 0.09 27.43 10.53
CA SER A 80 -0.58 28.34 9.61
C SER A 80 0.34 28.95 8.55
N ASP A 81 1.65 29.06 8.83
CA ASP A 81 2.63 29.66 7.91
C ASP A 81 2.89 28.75 6.69
N PHE A 82 2.60 27.45 6.81
CA PHE A 82 2.75 26.48 5.73
C PHE A 82 1.77 26.72 4.57
N GLY A 83 0.66 27.45 4.77
CA GLY A 83 -0.27 27.79 3.70
C GLY A 83 0.39 28.64 2.60
N VAL A 84 1.25 29.58 2.97
CA VAL A 84 1.98 30.43 2.01
C VAL A 84 3.04 29.62 1.27
N VAL A 85 3.71 28.71 1.97
CA VAL A 85 4.74 27.82 1.41
C VAL A 85 4.11 26.81 0.44
N HIS A 86 2.91 26.32 0.76
CA HIS A 86 2.10 25.49 -0.12
C HIS A 86 1.75 26.19 -1.44
N GLU A 87 1.27 27.44 -1.39
CA GLU A 87 0.96 28.22 -2.61
C GLU A 87 2.20 28.46 -3.48
N LEU A 88 3.33 28.83 -2.86
CA LEU A 88 4.59 29.03 -3.59
C LEU A 88 5.11 27.74 -4.23
N PHE A 89 4.96 26.61 -3.52
CA PHE A 89 5.37 25.32 -4.02
C PHE A 89 4.53 24.86 -5.22
N GLU A 90 3.21 25.08 -5.18
CA GLU A 90 2.33 24.83 -6.34
C GLU A 90 2.69 25.71 -7.55
N GLN A 91 3.02 26.98 -7.32
CA GLN A 91 3.51 27.86 -8.40
C GLN A 91 4.83 27.35 -9.00
N LEU A 92 5.75 26.88 -8.14
CA LEU A 92 7.01 26.28 -8.57
C LEU A 92 6.77 24.98 -9.35
N LYS A 93 5.86 24.11 -8.87
CA LYS A 93 5.43 22.86 -9.53
C LYS A 93 4.90 23.15 -10.92
N GLN A 94 3.95 24.07 -11.06
CA GLN A 94 3.34 24.43 -12.34
C GLN A 94 4.38 24.95 -13.35
N LYS A 95 5.29 25.83 -12.92
CA LYS A 95 6.36 26.33 -13.80
C LYS A 95 7.35 25.25 -14.23
N LEU A 96 7.76 24.37 -13.30
CA LEU A 96 8.67 23.26 -13.61
C LEU A 96 8.04 22.20 -14.53
N LEU A 97 6.74 21.92 -14.36
CA LEU A 97 5.98 21.00 -15.20
C LEU A 97 5.85 21.50 -16.66
N LEU A 98 5.57 22.80 -16.83
CA LEU A 98 5.47 23.46 -18.14
C LEU A 98 6.81 23.46 -18.91
N GLU A 99 7.94 23.43 -18.20
CA GLU A 99 9.27 23.53 -18.79
C GLU A 99 9.93 22.19 -19.13
N ASN A 100 9.27 21.07 -18.83
CA ASN A 100 9.74 19.71 -19.15
C ASN A 100 11.17 19.40 -18.62
N LYS A 101 11.70 20.21 -17.69
CA LYS A 101 12.95 19.99 -16.94
C LYS A 101 12.65 19.03 -15.80
N LYS A 102 12.42 17.79 -16.20
CA LYS A 102 11.40 16.97 -15.56
C LYS A 102 11.81 16.31 -14.23
N PHE A 103 13.08 16.34 -13.77
CA PHE A 103 13.47 15.41 -12.70
C PHE A 103 14.54 15.79 -11.66
N GLU A 104 15.14 16.98 -11.61
CA GLU A 104 16.20 17.24 -10.60
C GLU A 104 16.02 18.48 -9.71
N LEU A 105 15.45 19.57 -10.22
CA LEU A 105 15.21 20.77 -9.39
C LEU A 105 14.04 20.59 -8.40
N TRP A 106 13.10 19.71 -8.74
CA TRP A 106 11.95 19.39 -7.89
C TRP A 106 12.38 18.71 -6.58
N HIS A 107 13.30 17.74 -6.65
CA HIS A 107 13.83 17.05 -5.47
C HIS A 107 14.55 18.02 -4.51
N ILE A 108 15.24 19.03 -5.04
CA ILE A 108 15.88 20.08 -4.23
C ILE A 108 14.84 20.84 -3.40
N ALA A 109 13.71 21.22 -4.00
CA ALA A 109 12.63 21.92 -3.28
C ALA A 109 11.99 21.03 -2.20
N VAL A 110 11.79 19.73 -2.49
CA VAL A 110 11.29 18.74 -1.52
C VAL A 110 12.27 18.53 -0.37
N ASP A 111 13.56 18.42 -0.66
CA ASP A 111 14.61 18.24 0.34
C ASP A 111 14.72 19.48 1.25
N MET A 112 14.71 20.69 0.67
CA MET A 112 14.69 21.95 1.42
C MET A 112 13.49 22.05 2.34
N LEU A 113 12.29 21.72 1.84
CA LEU A 113 11.06 21.68 2.64
C LEU A 113 11.18 20.65 3.77
N SER A 114 11.63 19.44 3.45
CA SER A 114 11.75 18.35 4.43
C SER A 114 12.67 18.72 5.59
N ASN A 115 13.76 19.44 5.32
CA ASN A 115 14.70 19.90 6.34
C ASN A 115 14.06 20.95 7.28
N HIS A 116 13.31 21.91 6.73
CA HIS A 116 12.62 22.92 7.54
C HIS A 116 11.48 22.31 8.37
N VAL A 117 10.68 21.43 7.77
CA VAL A 117 9.63 20.69 8.48
C VAL A 117 10.21 19.85 9.61
N LYS A 118 11.36 19.19 9.38
CA LYS A 118 12.06 18.41 10.41
C LYS A 118 12.42 19.27 11.63
N GLU A 119 13.03 20.44 11.41
CA GLU A 119 13.40 21.34 12.50
C GLU A 119 12.18 21.92 13.22
N TYR A 120 11.11 22.24 12.48
CA TYR A 120 9.83 22.63 13.07
C TYR A 120 9.25 21.54 13.98
N LEU A 121 9.15 20.31 13.48
CA LEU A 121 8.67 19.16 14.24
C LEU A 121 9.53 18.93 15.50
N LYS A 122 10.85 19.00 15.38
CA LYS A 122 11.75 18.84 16.52
C LYS A 122 11.52 19.88 17.64
N LEU A 123 11.09 21.09 17.31
CA LEU A 123 10.84 22.17 18.27
C LEU A 123 9.41 22.18 18.83
N LYS A 124 8.42 21.80 18.01
CA LYS A 124 7.00 22.01 18.31
C LYS A 124 6.20 20.73 18.49
N TRP A 125 6.63 19.63 17.89
CA TRP A 125 5.94 18.36 17.96
C TRP A 125 6.47 17.53 19.14
N ASN A 126 5.55 17.14 20.02
CA ASN A 126 5.83 16.19 21.08
C ASN A 126 5.13 14.87 20.76
N ILE A 127 5.92 13.85 20.40
CA ILE A 127 5.44 12.51 20.00
C ILE A 127 4.50 11.88 21.05
N ASN A 128 4.70 12.21 22.32
CA ASN A 128 3.94 11.64 23.45
C ASN A 128 2.65 12.40 23.77
N ASN A 129 2.33 13.49 23.07
CA ASN A 129 1.08 14.23 23.26
C ASN A 129 0.06 13.86 22.16
N ASP A 130 -1.23 14.00 22.48
CA ASP A 130 -2.32 13.60 21.59
C ASP A 130 -2.72 14.70 20.57
N ASP A 131 -2.19 15.92 20.72
CA ASP A 131 -2.54 17.10 19.93
C ASP A 131 -1.78 17.20 18.59
N ASP A 132 -1.80 16.13 17.79
CA ASP A 132 -1.09 16.06 16.50
C ASP A 132 -1.94 16.51 15.30
N TYR A 133 -3.18 16.95 15.54
CA TYR A 133 -4.17 17.23 14.50
C TYR A 133 -3.66 18.19 13.43
N ASP A 134 -3.13 19.35 13.82
CA ASP A 134 -2.67 20.38 12.88
C ASP A 134 -1.49 19.90 12.04
N ILE A 135 -0.58 19.13 12.65
CA ILE A 135 0.58 18.55 11.98
C ILE A 135 0.13 17.47 10.99
N ILE A 136 -0.77 16.57 11.41
CA ILE A 136 -1.35 15.54 10.54
C ILE A 136 -2.05 16.19 9.34
N HIS A 137 -2.82 17.26 9.55
CA HIS A 137 -3.46 18.01 8.47
C HIS A 137 -2.45 18.65 7.51
N MET A 138 -1.35 19.21 8.02
CA MET A 138 -0.25 19.70 7.19
C MET A 138 0.32 18.58 6.31
N PHE A 139 0.59 17.40 6.86
CA PHE A 139 1.09 16.25 6.09
C PHE A 139 0.08 15.76 5.04
N LEU A 140 -1.21 15.72 5.35
CA LEU A 140 -2.25 15.36 4.39
C LEU A 140 -2.31 16.34 3.21
N ASN A 141 -2.16 17.64 3.45
CA ASN A 141 -2.09 18.62 2.37
C ASN A 141 -0.86 18.38 1.49
N TRP A 142 0.33 18.19 2.08
CA TRP A 142 1.53 17.85 1.32
C TRP A 142 1.43 16.52 0.58
N LYS A 143 0.70 15.54 1.14
CA LYS A 143 0.39 14.27 0.47
C LYS A 143 -0.38 14.50 -0.83
N THR A 144 -1.35 15.41 -0.85
CA THR A 144 -2.10 15.72 -2.06
C THR A 144 -1.21 16.33 -3.15
N ILE A 145 -0.31 17.23 -2.79
CA ILE A 145 0.58 17.89 -3.76
C ILE A 145 1.63 16.91 -4.31
N LEU A 146 2.24 16.11 -3.43
CA LEU A 146 3.42 15.32 -3.76
C LEU A 146 3.08 13.92 -4.33
N ASN A 147 1.86 13.41 -4.14
CA ASN A 147 1.44 12.11 -4.68
C ASN A 147 0.96 12.14 -6.14
N ASP A 148 0.77 13.31 -6.77
CA ASP A 148 0.35 13.42 -8.17
C ASP A 148 1.35 12.81 -9.19
N ASP A 149 2.53 12.41 -8.75
CA ASP A 149 3.61 11.89 -9.59
C ASP A 149 3.32 10.49 -10.19
N GLU A 150 2.35 9.72 -9.66
CA GLU A 150 2.05 8.37 -10.19
C GLU A 150 1.30 8.40 -11.54
N ASN A 151 0.54 9.46 -11.84
CA ASN A 151 -0.22 9.57 -13.10
C ASN A 151 0.59 10.15 -14.28
N ILE A 152 1.86 10.52 -14.06
CA ILE A 152 2.74 11.13 -15.08
C ILE A 152 3.72 10.09 -15.69
N LEU A 153 3.69 8.85 -15.19
CA LEU A 153 4.46 7.74 -15.77
C LEU A 153 3.78 7.22 -17.04
N SER A 154 4.41 7.50 -18.17
CA SER A 154 4.07 6.90 -19.46
C SER A 154 4.15 5.35 -19.39
N PRO A 155 3.30 4.58 -20.11
CA PRO A 155 3.21 3.13 -19.97
C PRO A 155 4.45 2.32 -20.40
N ASN A 156 5.49 2.97 -20.93
CA ASN A 156 6.60 2.32 -21.64
C ASN A 156 7.98 2.72 -21.10
N TYR A 157 8.18 2.67 -19.79
CA TYR A 157 9.52 2.74 -19.21
C TYR A 157 9.75 1.51 -18.35
N GLU A 158 10.59 0.59 -18.84
CA GLU A 158 11.10 -0.53 -18.04
C GLU A 158 11.98 0.05 -16.92
N ILE A 159 11.45 0.05 -15.69
CA ILE A 159 12.19 0.51 -14.52
C ILE A 159 13.03 -0.65 -14.00
N SER A 160 14.34 -0.52 -14.17
CA SER A 160 15.34 -1.38 -13.52
C SER A 160 15.27 -1.22 -12.00
N SER A 161 15.41 -2.34 -11.30
CA SER A 161 15.41 -2.56 -9.85
C SER A 161 16.42 -1.72 -9.05
N ASN A 162 16.09 -0.45 -8.81
CA ASN A 162 16.53 0.35 -7.66
C ASN A 162 15.53 1.52 -7.55
N GLU A 163 14.46 1.28 -6.79
CA GLU A 163 13.30 2.16 -6.66
C GLU A 163 13.72 3.55 -6.16
N LYS A 164 13.60 4.58 -7.02
CA LYS A 164 13.49 5.95 -6.54
C LYS A 164 12.20 6.04 -5.75
N MET A 165 12.33 6.20 -4.42
CA MET A 165 11.24 6.49 -3.49
C MET A 165 10.34 7.61 -4.06
N ASN A 166 9.01 7.47 -4.00
CA ASN A 166 8.07 8.52 -4.41
C ASN A 166 8.40 9.85 -3.68
N SER A 167 8.24 11.00 -4.34
CA SER A 167 8.50 12.35 -3.80
C SER A 167 7.88 12.59 -2.40
N TYR A 168 6.62 12.18 -2.19
CA TYR A 168 5.99 12.28 -0.87
C TYR A 168 6.63 11.32 0.14
N CYS A 169 7.01 10.13 -0.30
CA CYS A 169 7.68 9.15 0.54
C CYS A 169 9.08 9.62 0.95
N GLN A 170 9.84 10.26 0.05
CA GLN A 170 11.11 10.92 0.37
C GLN A 170 10.90 12.06 1.38
N PHE A 171 9.85 12.87 1.21
CA PHE A 171 9.52 13.94 2.15
C PHE A 171 9.30 13.40 3.57
N VAL A 172 8.39 12.43 3.74
CA VAL A 172 8.09 11.82 5.05
C VAL A 172 9.34 11.12 5.62
N TRP A 173 10.12 10.44 4.78
CA TRP A 173 11.37 9.81 5.18
C TRP A 173 12.39 10.79 5.73
N ASN A 174 12.53 11.97 5.14
CA ASN A 174 13.54 12.94 5.55
C ASN A 174 13.13 13.73 6.79
N CYS A 175 11.84 14.06 6.95
CA CYS A 175 11.39 14.96 8.02
C CYS A 175 10.81 14.24 9.25
N TRP A 176 10.05 13.16 9.04
CA TRP A 176 9.30 12.49 10.11
C TRP A 176 10.05 11.27 10.64
N MET A 177 10.58 10.43 9.74
CA MET A 177 11.22 9.17 10.12
C MET A 177 12.38 9.31 11.12
N PRO A 178 13.30 10.30 11.01
CA PRO A 178 14.40 10.41 11.96
C PRO A 178 13.94 10.69 13.40
N LEU A 179 12.84 11.43 13.56
CA LEU A 179 12.28 11.74 14.88
C LEU A 179 11.60 10.51 15.50
N VAL A 180 10.85 9.77 14.69
CA VAL A 180 10.16 8.56 15.13
C VAL A 180 11.13 7.40 15.34
N GLN A 181 12.19 7.32 14.55
CA GLN A 181 13.25 6.34 14.73
C GLN A 181 13.89 6.45 16.11
N ASP A 182 14.21 7.67 16.58
CA ASP A 182 14.73 7.91 17.92
C ASP A 182 13.76 7.46 19.02
N PHE A 183 12.46 7.66 18.80
CA PHE A 183 11.41 7.18 19.69
C PHE A 183 11.34 5.65 19.70
N ILE A 184 11.30 5.00 18.53
CA ILE A 184 11.28 3.54 18.39
C ILE A 184 12.53 2.90 18.98
N PHE A 185 13.71 3.53 18.87
CA PHE A 185 14.94 3.02 19.47
C PHE A 185 14.86 2.97 21.00
N LYS A 186 14.25 3.97 21.63
CA LYS A 186 14.05 4.03 23.09
C LYS A 186 12.85 3.22 23.57
N TRP A 187 11.89 2.96 22.68
CA TRP A 187 10.69 2.21 22.97
C TRP A 187 10.99 0.78 23.45
N ASN A 188 10.25 0.37 24.48
CA ASN A 188 10.31 -0.97 25.06
C ASN A 188 9.15 -1.83 24.52
N PRO A 189 9.44 -3.01 23.92
CA PRO A 189 8.43 -3.96 23.46
C PRO A 189 7.30 -4.25 24.45
N SER A 190 7.61 -4.27 25.75
CA SER A 190 6.64 -4.53 26.82
C SER A 190 5.64 -3.39 27.08
N GLN A 191 5.90 -2.19 26.55
CA GLN A 191 5.05 -1.01 26.64
C GLN A 191 4.63 -0.57 25.24
N SER A 192 3.85 -1.40 24.56
CA SER A 192 3.51 -1.25 23.13
C SER A 192 2.50 -0.15 22.80
N ILE A 193 1.71 0.31 23.78
CA ILE A 193 0.58 1.21 23.60
C ILE A 193 1.00 2.53 22.94
N ASP A 194 2.06 3.18 23.44
CA ASP A 194 2.46 4.51 22.98
C ASP A 194 2.88 4.51 21.49
N LEU A 195 3.58 3.46 21.05
CA LEU A 195 4.02 3.32 19.66
C LEU A 195 2.86 2.92 18.74
N ILE A 196 1.93 2.08 19.22
CA ILE A 196 0.73 1.70 18.47
C ILE A 196 -0.17 2.90 18.26
N ASP A 197 -0.38 3.70 19.29
CA ASP A 197 -1.18 4.91 19.22
C ASP A 197 -0.58 5.92 18.24
N LEU A 198 0.74 6.17 18.33
CA LEU A 198 1.46 7.01 17.37
C LEU A 198 1.26 6.54 15.92
N ILE A 199 1.48 5.25 15.65
CA ILE A 199 1.33 4.69 14.29
C ILE A 199 -0.12 4.75 13.83
N SER A 200 -1.09 4.53 14.73
CA SER A 200 -2.52 4.56 14.42
C SER A 200 -3.00 5.95 14.07
N ARG A 201 -2.57 6.99 14.81
CA ARG A 201 -2.85 8.40 14.52
C ARG A 201 -2.30 8.82 13.16
N TRP A 202 -1.10 8.35 12.82
CA TRP A 202 -0.42 8.71 11.57
C TRP A 202 -0.75 7.81 10.37
N LYS A 203 -1.57 6.77 10.56
CA LYS A 203 -1.89 5.75 9.53
C LYS A 203 -2.38 6.31 8.20
N LEU A 204 -3.17 7.39 8.20
CA LEU A 204 -3.68 8.01 6.98
C LEU A 204 -2.61 8.83 6.23
N CYS A 205 -1.59 9.32 6.94
CA CYS A 205 -0.51 10.13 6.39
C CYS A 205 0.65 9.29 5.88
N LEU A 206 0.94 8.15 6.52
CA LEU A 206 2.11 7.34 6.21
C LEU A 206 2.00 6.65 4.84
N PRO A 207 3.02 6.79 3.96
CA PRO A 207 3.18 5.94 2.79
C PRO A 207 3.30 4.48 3.20
N GLN A 208 2.78 3.57 2.37
CA GLN A 208 2.86 2.13 2.61
C GLN A 208 4.32 1.65 2.79
N GLN A 209 5.24 2.15 1.96
CA GLN A 209 6.67 1.80 2.04
C GLN A 209 7.31 2.15 3.40
N ILE A 210 6.94 3.30 3.98
CA ILE A 210 7.45 3.71 5.30
C ILE A 210 6.83 2.85 6.41
N PHE A 211 5.54 2.57 6.30
CA PHE A 211 4.85 1.69 7.25
C PHE A 211 5.45 0.28 7.25
N GLU A 212 5.75 -0.27 6.08
CA GLU A 212 6.41 -1.58 5.92
C GLU A 212 7.84 -1.54 6.48
N HIS A 213 8.60 -0.48 6.20
CA HIS A 213 9.95 -0.32 6.77
C HIS A 213 9.93 -0.27 8.31
N ILE A 214 9.02 0.50 8.91
CA ILE A 214 8.84 0.58 10.37
C ILE A 214 8.51 -0.81 10.95
N ARG A 215 7.58 -1.52 10.31
CA ARG A 215 7.19 -2.87 10.69
C ARG A 215 8.38 -3.83 10.67
N ASP A 216 9.03 -3.97 9.53
CA ASP A 216 9.95 -5.08 9.24
C ASP A 216 11.35 -4.86 9.81
N GLU A 217 11.86 -3.64 9.74
CA GLU A 217 13.23 -3.32 10.14
C GLU A 217 13.35 -2.92 11.61
N PHE A 218 12.27 -2.41 12.23
CA PHE A 218 12.31 -1.98 13.63
C PHE A 218 11.47 -2.84 14.56
N ILE A 219 10.14 -2.85 14.36
CA ILE A 219 9.23 -3.47 15.32
C ILE A 219 9.41 -4.98 15.35
N VAL A 220 9.37 -5.62 14.18
CA VAL A 220 9.56 -7.07 14.06
C VAL A 220 10.96 -7.49 14.55
N GLN A 221 12.02 -6.74 14.26
CA GLN A 221 13.37 -7.08 14.74
C GLN A 221 13.47 -7.00 16.27
N LYS A 222 12.93 -5.95 16.88
CA LYS A 222 12.90 -5.81 18.34
C LYS A 222 12.06 -6.89 19.00
N LEU A 223 10.88 -7.21 18.45
CA LEU A 223 10.04 -8.30 18.96
C LEU A 223 10.73 -9.66 18.84
N LYS A 224 11.43 -9.93 17.72
CA LYS A 224 12.23 -11.16 17.56
C LYS A 224 13.31 -11.28 18.63
N LEU A 225 14.03 -10.20 18.92
CA LEU A 225 15.06 -10.18 19.96
C LEU A 225 14.45 -10.45 21.34
N GLU A 226 13.36 -9.75 21.69
CA GLU A 226 12.68 -9.92 22.98
C GLU A 226 12.15 -11.34 23.17
N ILE A 227 11.56 -11.94 22.13
CA ILE A 227 11.11 -13.34 22.14
C ILE A 227 12.29 -14.29 22.32
N SER A 228 13.43 -14.00 21.69
CA SER A 228 14.63 -14.85 21.75
C SER A 228 15.31 -14.82 23.12
N SER A 229 15.23 -13.69 23.84
CA SER A 229 15.76 -13.53 25.19
C SER A 229 14.70 -13.69 26.30
N PHE A 230 13.48 -14.11 25.94
CA PHE A 230 12.36 -14.16 26.85
C PHE A 230 12.57 -15.17 27.99
N ASP A 231 12.52 -14.69 29.23
CA ASP A 231 12.55 -15.55 30.42
C ASP A 231 11.14 -15.65 31.03
N PRO A 232 10.48 -16.83 30.99
CA PRO A 232 9.11 -16.98 31.49
C PRO A 232 8.94 -16.74 33.00
N VAL A 233 10.04 -16.70 33.77
CA VAL A 233 10.00 -16.48 35.23
C VAL A 233 10.27 -15.02 35.60
N LEU A 234 11.10 -14.32 34.81
CA LEU A 234 11.51 -12.94 35.09
C LEU A 234 10.72 -11.91 34.28
N SER A 235 10.11 -12.30 33.16
CA SER A 235 9.33 -11.41 32.30
C SER A 235 8.00 -11.00 32.95
N ALA A 236 7.70 -9.71 32.92
CA ALA A 236 6.48 -9.15 33.51
C ALA A 236 5.21 -9.43 32.68
N ILE A 237 5.35 -9.75 31.39
CA ILE A 237 4.26 -10.05 30.47
C ILE A 237 4.55 -11.35 29.72
N SER A 238 3.50 -12.03 29.25
CA SER A 238 3.63 -13.20 28.38
C SER A 238 3.99 -12.80 26.94
N ILE A 239 4.57 -13.72 26.16
CA ILE A 239 4.86 -13.48 24.73
C ILE A 239 3.57 -13.17 23.94
N LYS A 240 2.43 -13.74 24.35
CA LYS A 240 1.13 -13.45 23.74
C LYS A 240 0.69 -12.01 24.03
N GLU A 241 0.84 -11.53 25.26
CA GLU A 241 0.55 -10.13 25.61
C GLU A 241 1.52 -9.15 24.95
N LEU A 242 2.77 -9.57 24.70
CA LEU A 242 3.75 -8.81 23.94
C LEU A 242 3.34 -8.62 22.47
N LEU A 243 2.79 -9.67 21.84
CA LEU A 243 2.48 -9.72 20.41
C LEU A 243 1.06 -9.25 20.04
N ASN A 244 0.05 -9.53 20.89
CA ASN A 244 -1.36 -9.21 20.62
C ASN A 244 -1.61 -7.75 20.16
N PRO A 245 -0.98 -6.73 20.78
CA PRO A 245 -1.23 -5.32 20.40
C PRO A 245 -0.86 -5.02 18.94
N TRP A 246 0.02 -5.81 18.34
CA TRP A 246 0.51 -5.65 16.97
C TRP A 246 -0.33 -6.40 15.93
N GLU A 247 -1.22 -7.30 16.35
CA GLU A 247 -2.01 -8.13 15.42
C GLU A 247 -2.92 -7.29 14.53
N GLU A 248 -3.55 -6.25 15.07
CA GLU A 248 -4.45 -5.38 14.32
C GLU A 248 -3.70 -4.54 13.26
N LEU A 249 -2.45 -4.15 13.53
CA LEU A 249 -1.64 -3.34 12.63
C LEU A 249 -0.90 -4.16 11.57
N PHE A 250 -0.38 -5.33 11.93
CA PHE A 250 0.59 -6.06 11.10
C PHE A 250 0.18 -7.50 10.76
N GLY A 251 -0.93 -8.00 11.33
CA GLY A 251 -1.61 -9.23 10.92
C GLY A 251 -0.68 -10.43 10.71
N ASN A 252 -0.56 -10.86 9.44
CA ASN A 252 0.18 -12.07 9.07
C ASN A 252 1.67 -12.06 9.46
N HIS A 253 2.32 -10.89 9.50
CA HIS A 253 3.74 -10.80 9.88
C HIS A 253 3.96 -11.09 11.37
N ILE A 254 2.97 -10.80 12.21
CA ILE A 254 2.99 -11.14 13.65
C ILE A 254 2.65 -12.61 13.85
N LYS A 255 1.81 -13.21 13.00
CA LYS A 255 1.53 -14.67 13.01
C LYS A 255 2.79 -15.51 12.81
N GLU A 256 3.71 -15.06 11.97
CA GLU A 256 5.02 -15.72 11.80
C GLU A 256 5.85 -15.68 13.10
N LEU A 257 5.73 -14.61 13.90
CA LEU A 257 6.39 -14.53 15.20
C LEU A 257 5.77 -15.48 16.22
N TYR A 258 4.45 -15.69 16.19
CA TYR A 258 3.81 -16.72 17.02
C TYR A 258 4.31 -18.14 16.67
N GLN A 259 4.62 -18.42 15.40
CA GLN A 259 5.21 -19.71 15.02
C GLN A 259 6.62 -19.93 15.59
N LEU A 260 7.35 -18.86 15.92
CA LEU A 260 8.63 -18.96 16.64
C LEU A 260 8.43 -19.29 18.14
N THR A 261 7.21 -19.14 18.66
CA THR A 261 6.84 -19.40 20.06
C THR A 261 6.18 -20.76 20.27
N GLU A 262 5.73 -21.41 19.20
CA GLU A 262 5.31 -22.81 19.29
C GLU A 262 6.52 -23.64 19.74
N PRO A 263 6.37 -24.52 20.75
CA PRO A 263 7.36 -25.55 20.97
C PRO A 263 7.38 -26.35 19.67
N LYS A 264 8.41 -26.12 18.84
CA LYS A 264 8.58 -26.79 17.54
C LYS A 264 8.20 -28.26 17.76
N ASN A 265 7.28 -28.79 16.96
CA ASN A 265 7.10 -30.24 16.89
C ASN A 265 8.45 -30.85 16.51
N GLY A 266 9.16 -31.43 17.49
CA GLY A 266 10.56 -31.89 17.37
C GLY A 266 11.65 -30.90 17.79
N GLY A 267 11.31 -29.80 18.47
CA GLY A 267 12.23 -28.82 19.02
C GLY A 267 12.97 -29.31 20.25
N LYS A 268 14.24 -28.89 20.38
CA LYS A 268 15.01 -29.11 21.60
C LYS A 268 14.39 -28.26 22.72
N VAL A 269 13.80 -28.92 23.72
CA VAL A 269 13.12 -28.27 24.86
C VAL A 269 14.07 -27.77 25.94
N ASN A 270 15.36 -28.16 25.88
CA ASN A 270 16.40 -27.67 26.77
C ASN A 270 17.33 -26.65 26.07
N GLY A 271 17.47 -25.45 26.65
CA GLY A 271 18.33 -24.38 26.12
C GLY A 271 19.84 -24.69 26.13
N ALA A 272 20.29 -25.64 26.95
CA ALA A 272 21.68 -26.10 27.01
C ALA A 272 21.76 -27.62 27.21
N THR A 273 22.90 -28.23 26.87
CA THR A 273 23.17 -29.65 27.13
C THR A 273 23.17 -29.92 28.64
N ILE A 274 22.44 -30.94 29.06
CA ILE A 274 22.28 -31.30 30.47
C ILE A 274 23.26 -32.43 30.79
N SER A 275 24.01 -32.32 31.89
CA SER A 275 24.99 -33.33 32.30
C SER A 275 24.36 -34.47 33.13
N GLY A 276 23.13 -34.28 33.62
CA GLY A 276 22.35 -35.28 34.36
C GLY A 276 21.45 -36.12 33.46
N THR A 277 20.91 -37.21 34.02
CA THR A 277 19.97 -38.13 33.33
C THR A 277 18.50 -37.78 33.58
N THR A 278 18.20 -36.57 34.05
CA THR A 278 16.85 -36.10 34.36
C THR A 278 16.63 -34.68 33.82
N PHE A 279 15.42 -34.42 33.34
CA PHE A 279 14.97 -33.11 32.86
C PHE A 279 13.49 -32.96 33.18
N THR A 280 13.10 -31.79 33.64
CA THR A 280 11.69 -31.44 33.90
C THR A 280 11.30 -30.31 32.96
N ASP A 281 10.34 -30.59 32.08
CA ASP A 281 9.72 -29.57 31.25
C ASP A 281 8.53 -28.95 32.01
N SER A 282 8.68 -27.71 32.44
CA SER A 282 7.67 -26.98 33.21
C SER A 282 6.67 -26.22 32.32
N ASN A 283 6.86 -26.20 30.99
CA ASN A 283 6.08 -25.39 30.05
C ASN A 283 5.02 -26.22 29.31
N LEU A 284 4.48 -27.25 29.98
CA LEU A 284 3.49 -28.15 29.42
C LEU A 284 2.08 -27.79 29.89
N ASN A 285 1.11 -27.84 28.99
CA ASN A 285 -0.30 -27.60 29.31
C ASN A 285 -0.86 -28.75 30.16
N SER A 286 -1.66 -28.42 31.17
CA SER A 286 -2.35 -29.39 32.03
C SER A 286 -3.39 -30.22 31.25
N GLY A 287 -3.43 -31.52 31.51
CA GLY A 287 -4.35 -32.46 30.85
C GLY A 287 -3.97 -32.85 29.42
N SER A 288 -2.81 -32.43 28.92
CA SER A 288 -2.33 -32.69 27.56
C SER A 288 -1.32 -33.85 27.51
N THR A 289 -1.31 -34.58 26.40
CA THR A 289 -0.38 -35.70 26.14
C THR A 289 0.82 -35.21 25.34
N TYR A 290 2.02 -35.53 25.80
CA TYR A 290 3.29 -35.15 25.17
C TYR A 290 4.17 -36.36 24.94
N THR A 291 4.96 -36.30 23.87
CA THR A 291 5.94 -37.34 23.51
C THR A 291 7.34 -36.74 23.45
N PHE A 292 8.28 -37.34 24.18
CA PHE A 292 9.67 -36.89 24.30
C PHE A 292 10.65 -37.94 23.76
N THR A 293 11.75 -37.47 23.18
CA THR A 293 12.94 -38.26 22.84
C THR A 293 14.17 -37.53 23.32
N VAL A 294 15.23 -38.26 23.69
CA VAL A 294 16.49 -37.68 24.16
C VAL A 294 17.60 -38.04 23.17
N LYS A 295 18.53 -37.11 22.94
CA LYS A 295 19.78 -37.36 22.20
C LYS A 295 20.97 -37.11 23.12
N ALA A 296 21.98 -37.96 23.03
CA ALA A 296 23.26 -37.72 23.69
C ALA A 296 24.10 -36.76 22.84
N VAL A 297 24.87 -35.90 23.50
CA VAL A 297 25.80 -34.97 22.84
C VAL A 297 27.22 -35.28 23.32
N SER A 298 28.16 -35.47 22.40
CA SER A 298 29.56 -35.72 22.72
C SER A 298 30.26 -34.44 23.21
N SER A 299 31.47 -34.58 23.78
CA SER A 299 32.31 -33.43 24.15
C SER A 299 32.73 -32.57 22.96
N SER A 300 32.64 -33.08 21.73
CA SER A 300 32.86 -32.35 20.48
C SER A 300 31.59 -31.70 19.91
N GLY A 301 30.45 -31.79 20.61
CA GLY A 301 29.17 -31.20 20.21
C GLY A 301 28.35 -32.02 19.21
N SER A 302 28.76 -33.26 18.90
CA SER A 302 28.03 -34.12 17.94
C SER A 302 26.87 -34.84 18.63
N GLU A 303 25.68 -34.84 18.00
CA GLU A 303 24.49 -35.52 18.52
C GLU A 303 24.39 -36.99 18.09
N SER A 304 23.85 -37.85 18.97
CA SER A 304 23.47 -39.22 18.63
C SER A 304 22.14 -39.27 17.86
N SER A 305 21.78 -40.48 17.38
CA SER A 305 20.38 -40.79 17.06
C SER A 305 19.49 -40.57 18.29
N ALA A 306 18.20 -40.27 18.04
CA ALA A 306 17.21 -40.12 19.11
C ALA A 306 16.97 -41.44 19.86
N SER A 307 16.68 -41.34 21.15
CA SER A 307 16.21 -42.46 21.97
C SER A 307 14.85 -42.96 21.47
N ASN A 308 14.38 -44.07 22.04
CA ASN A 308 12.96 -44.40 21.98
C ASN A 308 12.11 -43.28 22.58
N SER A 309 10.88 -43.14 22.08
CA SER A 309 9.94 -42.12 22.56
C SER A 309 9.31 -42.52 23.89
N ALA A 310 9.18 -41.56 24.79
CA ALA A 310 8.41 -41.67 26.02
C ALA A 310 7.19 -40.74 25.93
N THR A 311 6.00 -41.25 26.25
CA THR A 311 4.76 -40.46 26.21
C THR A 311 4.17 -40.34 27.60
N GLY A 312 3.75 -39.13 27.97
CA GLY A 312 3.14 -38.83 29.26
C GLY A 312 2.02 -37.82 29.13
N LYS A 313 1.01 -37.92 30.01
CA LYS A 313 -0.06 -36.94 30.16
C LYS A 313 0.17 -36.13 31.43
N THR A 314 0.10 -34.81 31.35
CA THR A 314 0.23 -33.92 32.52
C THR A 314 -0.97 -34.10 33.47
N THR A 315 -0.74 -34.01 34.78
CA THR A 315 -1.80 -34.09 35.79
C THR A 315 -2.48 -32.74 35.97
N GLY A 316 -3.81 -32.69 35.87
CA GLY A 316 -4.65 -31.48 35.96
C GLY A 316 -5.90 -31.59 35.09
N GLU A 317 -6.98 -30.89 35.45
CA GLU A 317 -8.16 -30.76 34.59
C GLU A 317 -7.81 -29.90 33.37
N SER A 318 -8.27 -30.31 32.18
CA SER A 318 -8.15 -29.50 30.97
C SER A 318 -8.85 -28.15 31.21
N PRO A 319 -8.31 -27.01 30.74
CA PRO A 319 -8.97 -25.73 30.92
C PRO A 319 -10.41 -25.81 30.42
N ALA A 320 -11.40 -25.53 31.26
CA ALA A 320 -12.80 -25.55 30.84
C ALA A 320 -12.99 -24.56 29.69
N VAL A 321 -13.22 -25.07 28.48
CA VAL A 321 -13.52 -24.26 27.29
C VAL A 321 -15.04 -24.19 27.17
N GLY A 322 -15.61 -23.00 27.39
CA GLY A 322 -17.06 -22.84 27.43
C GLY A 322 -17.72 -23.11 26.08
N THR A 323 -18.80 -23.90 26.04
CA THR A 323 -19.55 -24.17 24.81
C THR A 323 -20.23 -22.91 24.29
N PRO A 324 -20.11 -22.57 22.99
CA PRO A 324 -20.84 -21.43 22.44
C PRO A 324 -22.36 -21.63 22.48
N SER A 325 -23.08 -20.62 22.95
CA SER A 325 -24.55 -20.56 22.97
C SER A 325 -25.10 -19.65 21.87
N GLY A 326 -26.43 -19.63 21.71
CA GLY A 326 -27.09 -18.65 20.85
C GLY A 326 -26.81 -18.80 19.36
N LEU A 327 -26.31 -19.96 18.90
CA LEU A 327 -26.12 -20.20 17.47
C LEU A 327 -27.47 -20.10 16.75
N ILE A 328 -27.53 -19.20 15.77
CA ILE A 328 -28.69 -18.95 14.93
C ILE A 328 -28.26 -18.70 13.48
N VAL A 329 -29.18 -18.95 12.55
CA VAL A 329 -29.07 -18.52 11.15
C VAL A 329 -29.69 -17.14 11.04
N THR A 330 -28.92 -16.17 10.56
CA THR A 330 -29.32 -14.76 10.44
C THR A 330 -29.65 -14.36 9.01
N ASP A 331 -29.05 -15.04 8.03
CA ASP A 331 -29.40 -14.85 6.63
C ASP A 331 -29.18 -16.13 5.81
N THR A 332 -29.92 -16.26 4.71
CA THR A 332 -29.78 -17.37 3.76
C THR A 332 -30.07 -16.86 2.35
N THR A 333 -29.25 -17.31 1.39
CA THR A 333 -29.38 -17.04 -0.04
C THR A 333 -29.46 -18.36 -0.81
N SER A 334 -29.38 -18.32 -2.14
CA SER A 334 -29.32 -19.55 -2.95
C SER A 334 -27.99 -20.30 -2.80
N ASN A 335 -26.92 -19.62 -2.37
CA ASN A 335 -25.56 -20.17 -2.33
C ASN A 335 -24.79 -19.82 -1.04
N SER A 336 -25.42 -19.20 -0.05
CA SER A 336 -24.78 -18.87 1.21
C SER A 336 -25.71 -18.91 2.42
N VAL A 337 -25.11 -19.08 3.60
CA VAL A 337 -25.78 -19.08 4.91
C VAL A 337 -24.95 -18.25 5.88
N THR A 338 -25.56 -17.27 6.54
CA THR A 338 -24.89 -16.45 7.58
C THR A 338 -25.32 -16.89 8.97
N LEU A 339 -24.33 -17.27 9.78
CA LEU A 339 -24.47 -17.74 11.15
C LEU A 339 -24.03 -16.66 12.15
N LYS A 340 -24.65 -16.65 13.32
CA LYS A 340 -24.25 -15.82 14.46
C LYS A 340 -24.41 -16.62 15.76
N TRP A 341 -23.52 -16.40 16.72
CA TRP A 341 -23.56 -17.02 18.06
C TRP A 341 -23.08 -16.05 19.14
N ASP A 342 -23.20 -16.45 20.41
CA ASP A 342 -22.74 -15.64 21.54
C ASP A 342 -21.23 -15.81 21.78
N SER A 343 -20.59 -14.76 22.30
CA SER A 343 -19.18 -14.82 22.65
C SER A 343 -18.93 -15.66 23.91
N VAL A 344 -17.96 -16.57 23.84
CA VAL A 344 -17.40 -17.30 24.99
C VAL A 344 -16.14 -16.58 25.47
N PRO A 345 -16.07 -16.15 26.75
CA PRO A 345 -14.87 -15.49 27.30
C PRO A 345 -13.63 -16.39 27.31
N GLY A 346 -12.48 -15.81 26.99
CA GLY A 346 -11.17 -16.46 27.17
C GLY A 346 -10.84 -17.56 26.16
N ILE A 347 -11.50 -17.57 25.00
CA ILE A 347 -11.24 -18.49 23.88
C ILE A 347 -10.38 -17.81 22.80
N THR A 348 -9.64 -18.59 22.02
CA THR A 348 -8.77 -18.15 20.93
C THR A 348 -9.53 -18.03 19.60
N THR A 349 -10.34 -19.03 19.23
CA THR A 349 -11.16 -19.03 18.00
C THR A 349 -12.42 -19.88 18.17
N TYR A 350 -13.34 -19.82 17.21
CA TYR A 350 -14.44 -20.78 17.05
C TYR A 350 -14.18 -21.66 15.83
N ASN A 351 -14.38 -22.97 15.97
CA ASN A 351 -14.47 -23.88 14.83
C ASN A 351 -15.91 -23.95 14.35
N VAL A 352 -16.14 -23.72 13.06
CA VAL A 352 -17.46 -23.84 12.42
C VAL A 352 -17.55 -25.17 11.70
N TYR A 353 -18.64 -25.89 11.94
CA TYR A 353 -18.91 -27.21 11.39
C TYR A 353 -20.12 -27.16 10.47
N ARG A 354 -20.02 -27.78 9.28
CA ARG A 354 -21.11 -28.03 8.35
C ARG A 354 -21.27 -29.51 8.15
N ASN A 355 -22.47 -30.03 8.40
CA ASN A 355 -22.80 -31.45 8.29
C ASN A 355 -21.80 -32.34 9.05
N GLY A 356 -21.37 -31.89 10.23
CA GLY A 356 -20.41 -32.59 11.10
C GLY A 356 -18.93 -32.40 10.76
N ASN A 357 -18.60 -31.84 9.59
CA ASN A 357 -17.21 -31.58 9.19
C ASN A 357 -16.80 -30.15 9.49
N LYS A 358 -15.57 -29.94 9.97
CA LYS A 358 -15.03 -28.60 10.19
C LYS A 358 -14.86 -27.90 8.84
N VAL A 359 -15.48 -26.74 8.68
CA VAL A 359 -15.34 -25.88 7.49
C VAL A 359 -14.21 -24.89 7.69
N THR A 360 -14.16 -24.24 8.85
CA THR A 360 -13.18 -23.18 9.11
C THR A 360 -13.00 -22.92 10.61
N SER A 361 -12.05 -22.04 10.95
CA SER A 361 -11.87 -21.42 12.25
C SER A 361 -11.97 -19.89 12.12
N VAL A 362 -12.76 -19.24 12.97
CA VAL A 362 -12.97 -17.78 12.95
C VAL A 362 -12.74 -17.16 14.32
N GLY A 363 -12.24 -15.93 14.37
CA GLY A 363 -12.09 -15.16 15.62
C GLY A 363 -13.35 -14.38 16.01
N THR A 364 -14.31 -14.26 15.09
CA THR A 364 -15.56 -13.51 15.27
C THR A 364 -16.70 -14.41 15.73
N THR A 365 -17.79 -13.81 16.21
CA THR A 365 -19.03 -14.50 16.61
C THR A 365 -20.05 -14.61 15.48
N SER A 366 -19.60 -14.50 14.23
CA SER A 366 -20.41 -14.69 13.04
C SER A 366 -19.56 -15.23 11.90
N TYR A 367 -20.21 -15.94 10.98
CA TYR A 367 -19.58 -16.52 9.79
C TYR A 367 -20.60 -16.66 8.67
N THR A 368 -20.22 -16.25 7.46
CA THR A 368 -21.00 -16.53 6.24
C THR A 368 -20.32 -17.65 5.48
N ASP A 369 -21.04 -18.77 5.36
CA ASP A 369 -20.63 -19.91 4.55
C ASP A 369 -21.12 -19.70 3.11
N THR A 370 -20.22 -19.66 2.15
CA THR A 370 -20.50 -19.40 0.72
C THR A 370 -20.33 -20.66 -0.12
N ASP A 371 -20.58 -20.55 -1.43
CA ASP A 371 -20.39 -21.63 -2.41
C ASP A 371 -21.22 -22.89 -2.11
N LEU A 372 -22.42 -22.68 -1.55
CA LEU A 372 -23.40 -23.72 -1.27
C LEU A 372 -24.25 -24.04 -2.50
N ASN A 373 -24.74 -25.28 -2.56
CA ASN A 373 -25.73 -25.66 -3.55
C ASN A 373 -27.09 -25.08 -3.18
N SER A 374 -27.84 -24.63 -4.18
CA SER A 374 -29.21 -24.14 -3.99
C SER A 374 -30.17 -25.26 -3.61
N ALA A 375 -31.29 -24.89 -2.97
CA ALA A 375 -32.33 -25.81 -2.50
C ALA A 375 -31.79 -27.03 -1.71
N THR A 376 -30.71 -26.85 -0.96
CA THR A 376 -30.00 -27.92 -0.25
C THR A 376 -30.00 -27.68 1.26
N GLY A 377 -30.32 -28.72 2.03
CA GLY A 377 -30.33 -28.67 3.49
C GLY A 377 -28.93 -28.78 4.10
N TYR A 378 -28.61 -27.90 5.05
CA TYR A 378 -27.35 -27.86 5.78
C TYR A 378 -27.57 -27.80 7.29
N GLN A 379 -26.66 -28.43 8.03
CA GLN A 379 -26.63 -28.43 9.50
C GLN A 379 -25.34 -27.78 9.98
N TYR A 380 -25.44 -26.88 10.96
CA TYR A 380 -24.31 -26.14 11.49
C TYR A 380 -24.17 -26.29 13.01
N GLN A 381 -22.93 -26.36 13.45
CA GLN A 381 -22.52 -26.30 14.84
C GLN A 381 -21.26 -25.45 14.97
N VAL A 382 -21.04 -24.88 16.15
CA VAL A 382 -19.81 -24.17 16.47
C VAL A 382 -19.21 -24.69 17.77
N SER A 383 -17.89 -24.80 17.85
CA SER A 383 -17.18 -25.05 19.11
C SER A 383 -16.16 -23.95 19.35
N SER A 384 -15.85 -23.71 20.61
CA SER A 384 -14.78 -22.81 21.03
C SER A 384 -13.45 -23.54 21.10
N VAL A 385 -12.36 -22.83 20.80
CA VAL A 385 -10.99 -23.32 20.93
C VAL A 385 -10.23 -22.39 21.86
N LYS A 386 -9.60 -22.92 22.89
CA LYS A 386 -8.70 -22.18 23.79
C LYS A 386 -7.36 -22.92 23.86
N ASP A 387 -6.26 -22.22 23.59
CA ASP A 387 -4.90 -22.77 23.67
C ASP A 387 -4.75 -24.12 22.91
N SER A 388 -5.30 -24.17 21.70
CA SER A 388 -5.34 -25.36 20.81
C SER A 388 -6.14 -26.56 21.34
N VAL A 389 -6.88 -26.39 22.43
CA VAL A 389 -7.87 -27.34 22.95
C VAL A 389 -9.25 -26.92 22.48
N GLU A 390 -9.94 -27.83 21.80
CA GLU A 390 -11.33 -27.64 21.37
C GLU A 390 -12.30 -28.08 22.47
N GLY A 391 -13.29 -27.24 22.78
CA GLY A 391 -14.40 -27.55 23.69
C GLY A 391 -15.58 -28.24 23.00
N ASP A 392 -16.66 -28.43 23.74
CA ASP A 392 -17.87 -29.05 23.20
C ASP A 392 -18.51 -28.21 22.07
N LYS A 393 -19.21 -28.89 21.15
CA LYS A 393 -19.97 -28.26 20.07
C LYS A 393 -21.30 -27.72 20.60
N SER A 394 -21.75 -26.60 20.04
CA SER A 394 -23.05 -26.01 20.29
C SER A 394 -24.21 -26.95 19.88
N MET A 395 -25.42 -26.55 20.26
CA MET A 395 -26.64 -27.08 19.66
C MET A 395 -26.59 -26.89 18.14
N THR A 396 -27.12 -27.88 17.41
CA THR A 396 -27.17 -27.85 15.94
C THR A 396 -28.28 -26.94 15.47
N VAL A 397 -27.99 -26.06 14.51
CA VAL A 397 -28.99 -25.33 13.73
C VAL A 397 -29.06 -25.90 12.33
N THR A 398 -30.25 -25.87 11.74
CA THR A 398 -30.48 -26.41 10.39
C THR A 398 -31.14 -25.34 9.53
N THR A 399 -30.73 -25.25 8.27
CA THR A 399 -31.34 -24.36 7.27
C THR A 399 -31.29 -25.00 5.89
N THR A 400 -32.08 -24.49 4.95
CA THR A 400 -32.06 -24.90 3.55
C THR A 400 -31.81 -23.67 2.71
N THR A 401 -30.79 -23.70 1.85
CA THR A 401 -30.52 -22.62 0.90
C THR A 401 -31.73 -22.39 0.00
N LEU A 402 -31.91 -21.16 -0.45
CA LEU A 402 -33.00 -20.81 -1.35
C LEU A 402 -32.83 -21.55 -2.69
N ALA A 403 -33.92 -21.72 -3.42
CA ALA A 403 -33.82 -22.14 -4.81
C ALA A 403 -33.02 -21.08 -5.60
N GLY A 404 -32.18 -21.52 -6.54
CA GLY A 404 -31.52 -20.59 -7.46
C GLY A 404 -32.56 -19.81 -8.25
N SER A 405 -32.25 -18.55 -8.58
CA SER A 405 -33.13 -17.73 -9.39
C SER A 405 -33.40 -18.41 -10.73
N THR A 406 -34.69 -18.57 -11.09
CA THR A 406 -35.06 -19.08 -12.41
C THR A 406 -34.99 -17.94 -13.43
N GLY A 407 -34.86 -18.23 -14.72
CA GLY A 407 -34.78 -17.19 -15.76
C GLY A 407 -35.94 -16.19 -15.80
N ASN A 408 -37.06 -16.48 -15.13
CA ASN A 408 -38.20 -15.56 -15.00
C ASN A 408 -38.01 -14.48 -13.91
N ASP A 409 -37.05 -14.68 -12.99
CA ASP A 409 -36.71 -13.72 -11.92
C ASP A 409 -35.45 -12.91 -12.26
N CYS A 410 -35.00 -13.02 -13.51
CA CYS A 410 -33.81 -12.37 -14.04
C CYS A 410 -34.19 -11.27 -15.03
N TYR A 411 -33.50 -10.14 -14.95
CA TYR A 411 -33.74 -8.94 -15.74
C TYR A 411 -32.43 -8.57 -16.45
N ASP A 412 -32.39 -8.65 -17.78
CA ASP A 412 -31.24 -8.20 -18.58
C ASP A 412 -31.51 -6.78 -19.11
N GLU A 413 -31.10 -5.78 -18.33
CA GLU A 413 -31.35 -4.37 -18.61
C GLU A 413 -30.10 -3.51 -18.35
N SER A 414 -30.15 -2.22 -18.69
CA SER A 414 -29.07 -1.29 -18.35
C SER A 414 -29.07 -0.96 -16.86
N ASN A 415 -27.90 -0.62 -16.32
CA ASN A 415 -27.76 -0.17 -14.93
C ASN A 415 -28.72 0.98 -14.55
N VAL A 416 -29.01 1.91 -15.46
CA VAL A 416 -30.02 2.97 -15.27
C VAL A 416 -31.44 2.40 -15.14
N ALA A 417 -31.82 1.42 -15.96
CA ALA A 417 -33.14 0.79 -15.90
C ALA A 417 -33.31 -0.05 -14.62
N HIS A 418 -32.25 -0.72 -14.16
CA HIS A 418 -32.24 -1.41 -12.87
C HIS A 418 -32.46 -0.45 -11.70
N VAL A 419 -31.84 0.73 -11.72
CA VAL A 419 -32.05 1.77 -10.70
C VAL A 419 -33.49 2.28 -10.74
N ALA A 420 -34.02 2.58 -11.93
CA ALA A 420 -35.41 3.04 -12.11
C ALA A 420 -36.44 2.03 -11.60
N ALA A 421 -36.14 0.74 -11.69
CA ALA A 421 -37.00 -0.34 -11.22
C ALA A 421 -36.73 -0.80 -9.78
N LEU A 422 -35.91 -0.06 -9.01
CA LEU A 422 -35.53 -0.38 -7.63
C LEU A 422 -34.87 -1.76 -7.46
N ARG A 423 -34.17 -2.23 -8.50
CA ARG A 423 -33.33 -3.44 -8.48
C ARG A 423 -31.87 -3.13 -8.15
N ALA A 424 -31.47 -1.86 -8.27
CA ALA A 424 -30.13 -1.35 -8.01
C ALA A 424 -30.19 0.06 -7.40
N TYR A 425 -29.08 0.53 -6.85
CA TYR A 425 -28.93 1.90 -6.34
C TYR A 425 -27.61 2.51 -6.80
N VAL A 426 -27.50 3.85 -6.73
CA VAL A 426 -26.31 4.59 -7.16
C VAL A 426 -25.58 5.14 -5.94
N SER A 427 -24.25 5.00 -5.92
CA SER A 427 -23.38 5.60 -4.91
C SER A 427 -22.05 6.00 -5.54
N PHE A 428 -21.57 7.22 -5.27
CA PHE A 428 -20.31 7.77 -5.81
C PHE A 428 -20.16 7.64 -7.36
N GLY A 429 -21.27 7.72 -8.10
CA GLY A 429 -21.28 7.59 -9.57
C GLY A 429 -21.29 6.15 -10.11
N TYR A 430 -21.21 5.14 -9.24
CA TYR A 430 -21.32 3.72 -9.56
C TYR A 430 -22.71 3.18 -9.25
N THR A 431 -23.13 2.16 -9.99
CA THR A 431 -24.39 1.45 -9.75
C THR A 431 -24.11 0.12 -9.05
N PHE A 432 -24.93 -0.23 -8.06
CA PHE A 432 -24.79 -1.44 -7.26
C PHE A 432 -26.11 -2.19 -7.20
N ALA A 433 -26.07 -3.52 -7.32
CA ALA A 433 -27.25 -4.37 -7.18
C ALA A 433 -27.83 -4.25 -5.75
N LEU A 434 -29.14 -4.11 -5.63
CA LEU A 434 -29.80 -3.95 -4.34
C LEU A 434 -29.70 -5.25 -3.53
N GLY A 435 -29.16 -5.17 -2.31
CA GLY A 435 -28.97 -6.30 -1.41
C GLY A 435 -27.58 -6.92 -1.48
N SER A 436 -27.15 -7.42 -2.66
CA SER A 436 -25.81 -8.04 -2.82
C SER A 436 -24.68 -7.02 -2.93
N ASN A 437 -24.99 -5.76 -3.29
CA ASN A 437 -24.03 -4.69 -3.52
C ASN A 437 -22.97 -4.99 -4.59
N GLN A 438 -23.25 -5.93 -5.50
CA GLN A 438 -22.35 -6.21 -6.62
C GLN A 438 -22.28 -4.99 -7.56
N ASN A 439 -21.06 -4.58 -7.90
CA ASN A 439 -20.80 -3.42 -8.75
C ASN A 439 -21.26 -3.70 -10.19
N MET A 440 -22.10 -2.81 -10.72
CA MET A 440 -22.68 -2.88 -12.08
C MET A 440 -22.08 -1.80 -13.01
N GLY A 441 -20.96 -1.20 -12.61
CA GLY A 441 -20.24 -0.19 -13.38
C GLY A 441 -20.74 1.24 -13.16
N LEU A 442 -20.18 2.18 -13.94
CA LEU A 442 -20.52 3.60 -13.88
C LEU A 442 -21.97 3.82 -14.34
N TYR A 443 -22.74 4.58 -13.56
CA TYR A 443 -24.14 4.90 -13.86
C TYR A 443 -24.33 5.54 -15.25
N SER A 444 -23.35 6.31 -15.73
CA SER A 444 -23.39 7.00 -17.02
C SER A 444 -23.12 6.11 -18.24
N MET A 445 -22.65 4.87 -18.07
CA MET A 445 -22.18 4.02 -19.16
C MET A 445 -23.27 3.13 -19.80
N LEU A 446 -24.51 3.16 -19.29
CA LEU A 446 -25.62 2.31 -19.75
C LEU A 446 -25.25 0.81 -19.89
N GLN A 447 -24.35 0.34 -19.04
CA GLN A 447 -23.87 -1.05 -19.07
C GLN A 447 -25.04 -1.99 -18.80
N LYS A 448 -25.20 -3.00 -19.66
CA LYS A 448 -26.20 -4.05 -19.47
C LYS A 448 -25.68 -5.12 -18.52
N THR A 449 -26.57 -5.57 -17.64
CA THR A 449 -26.30 -6.58 -16.63
C THR A 449 -27.53 -7.44 -16.46
N ASN A 450 -27.34 -8.76 -16.31
CA ASN A 450 -28.42 -9.65 -15.96
C ASN A 450 -28.53 -9.74 -14.43
N LEU A 451 -29.53 -9.08 -13.83
CA LEU A 451 -29.80 -9.16 -12.39
C LEU A 451 -30.91 -10.15 -12.09
N CYS A 452 -30.65 -11.11 -11.23
CA CYS A 452 -31.61 -12.10 -10.77
C CYS A 452 -32.03 -11.86 -9.33
N LYS A 453 -33.33 -11.93 -9.04
CA LYS A 453 -33.89 -11.76 -7.69
C LYS A 453 -33.85 -13.09 -6.94
N GLU A 454 -33.12 -13.14 -5.81
CA GLU A 454 -33.10 -14.34 -4.95
C GLU A 454 -34.13 -14.26 -3.80
N LYS A 455 -34.37 -13.05 -3.29
CA LYS A 455 -35.44 -12.75 -2.31
C LYS A 455 -35.83 -11.28 -2.41
N ASP A 456 -36.84 -10.86 -1.64
CA ASP A 456 -37.28 -9.47 -1.63
C ASP A 456 -36.12 -8.52 -1.31
N PHE A 457 -35.94 -7.51 -2.17
CA PHE A 457 -34.86 -6.53 -2.11
C PHE A 457 -33.43 -7.10 -2.15
N TYR A 458 -33.24 -8.32 -2.67
CA TYR A 458 -31.92 -8.93 -2.84
C TYR A 458 -31.74 -9.49 -4.25
N TYR A 459 -30.89 -8.82 -5.03
CA TYR A 459 -30.56 -9.13 -6.41
C TYR A 459 -29.08 -9.45 -6.57
N VAL A 460 -28.76 -10.41 -7.42
CA VAL A 460 -27.39 -10.83 -7.75
C VAL A 460 -27.15 -10.75 -9.25
N ILE A 461 -25.92 -10.40 -9.66
CA ILE A 461 -25.47 -10.49 -11.04
C ILE A 461 -25.28 -11.97 -11.38
N ALA A 462 -25.97 -12.43 -12.42
CA ALA A 462 -25.95 -13.82 -12.90
C ALA A 462 -24.92 -14.09 -14.00
#